data_AF-A0A927ZHV0-F1
#
_entry.id   AF-A0A927ZHV0-F1
#
_cell.length_a   1.000
_cell.length_b   1.000
_cell.length_c   1.000
_cell.angle_alpha   90.00
_cell.angle_beta   90.00
_cell.angle_gamma   90.00
#
_symmetry.space_group_name_H-M   'P 1'
#
loop_
_entity.id
_entity.type
_entity.pdbx_description
1 polymer ?
#
loop_
_entity_poly.entity_id
_entity_poly.type
_entity_poly.pdbx_seq_one_letter_code
_entity_poly.pdbx_strand_id
1 'polypeptide(L)' 'MIRKYTDAELKRALDMVEEGLSFSEAARANNLNKSIVAREIRKRKNEKAEQHIDEYRRKLQNDR' A
#
# COMPACT_ATOMS: atom_id res chain seq x y z
N MET A 1 -7.26 24.37 -6.60
CA MET A 1 -6.07 23.60 -7.03
C MET A 1 -6.06 22.29 -6.24
N ILE A 2 -6.14 21.12 -6.89
CA ILE A 2 -6.07 19.83 -6.18
C ILE A 2 -4.62 19.64 -5.73
N ARG A 3 -4.36 19.64 -4.42
CA ARG A 3 -3.02 19.36 -3.88
C ARG A 3 -2.64 17.93 -4.26
N LYS A 4 -1.61 17.78 -5.09
CA LYS A 4 -0.99 16.49 -5.36
C LYS A 4 -0.14 16.11 -4.15
N TYR A 5 -0.28 14.86 -3.70
CA TYR A 5 0.60 14.28 -2.70
C TYR A 5 1.86 13.77 -3.38
N THR A 6 2.94 13.75 -2.62
CA THR A 6 4.20 13.13 -3.03
C THR A 6 4.16 11.63 -2.77
N ASP A 7 4.99 10.88 -3.50
CA ASP A 7 5.14 9.44 -3.27
C ASP A 7 5.65 9.13 -1.86
N ALA A 8 6.46 10.03 -1.28
CA ALA A 8 6.95 9.90 0.09
C ALA A 8 5.83 10.07 1.14
N GLU A 9 4.93 11.04 0.96
CA GLU A 9 3.75 11.20 1.83
C GLU A 9 2.82 9.99 1.72
N LEU A 10 2.58 9.52 0.50
CA LEU A 10 1.76 8.33 0.29
C LEU A 10 2.40 7.10 0.94
N LYS A 11 3.71 6.88 0.72
CA LYS A 11 4.42 5.74 1.29
C LYS A 11 4.30 5.71 2.81
N ARG A 12 4.60 6.82 3.50
CA ARG A 12 4.50 6.92 4.96
C ARG A 12 3.09 6.64 5.46
N ALA A 13 2.06 7.17 4.80
CA ALA A 13 0.68 6.92 5.19
C ALA A 13 0.29 5.45 5.04
N LEU A 14 0.73 4.79 3.97
CA LEU A 14 0.45 3.37 3.76
C LEU A 14 1.21 2.49 4.75
N ASP A 15 2.46 2.84 5.07
CA ASP A 15 3.27 2.11 6.06
C ASP A 15 2.62 2.20 7.45
N MET A 16 2.14 3.37 7.87
CA MET A 16 1.38 3.55 9.12
C MET A 16 0.12 2.66 9.19
N VAL A 17 -0.58 2.48 8.07
CA VAL A 17 -1.76 1.60 8.02
C VAL A 17 -1.36 0.13 8.16
N GLU A 18 -0.23 -0.28 7.60
CA GLU A 18 0.32 -1.64 7.78
C GLU A 18 0.82 -1.86 9.21
N GLU A 19 1.29 -0.81 9.89
CA GLU A 19 1.67 -0.81 11.32
C GLU A 19 0.45 -0.83 12.28
N GLY A 20 -0.77 -0.74 11.75
CA GLY A 20 -2.02 -0.89 12.50
C GLY A 20 -2.81 0.39 12.75
N LEU A 21 -2.36 1.54 12.24
CA LEU A 21 -3.13 2.79 12.34
C LEU A 21 -4.37 2.75 11.43
N SER A 22 -5.42 3.46 11.85
CA SER A 22 -6.60 3.64 10.99
C SER A 22 -6.28 4.53 9.78
N PHE A 23 -7.05 4.36 8.70
CA PHE A 23 -6.92 5.22 7.51
C PHE A 23 -7.08 6.72 7.85
N SER A 24 -7.92 7.05 8.84
CA SER A 24 -8.14 8.43 9.27
C SER A 24 -6.93 9.02 10.00
N GLU A 25 -6.19 8.22 10.76
CA GLU A 25 -4.98 8.65 11.46
C GLU A 25 -3.82 8.82 10.49
N ALA A 26 -3.57 7.82 9.65
CA ALA A 26 -2.53 7.88 8.63
C ALA A 26 -2.71 9.04 7.65
N ALA A 27 -3.98 9.31 7.26
CA ALA A 27 -4.33 10.45 6.41
C ALA A 27 -4.04 11.80 7.09
N ARG A 28 -4.43 11.96 8.36
CA ARG A 28 -4.15 13.20 9.13
C ARG A 28 -2.65 13.41 9.33
N ALA A 29 -1.90 12.36 9.65
CA ALA A 29 -0.46 12.43 9.88
C ALA A 29 0.34 12.84 8.63
N ASN A 30 -0.18 12.55 7.43
CA ASN A 30 0.51 12.82 6.16
C ASN A 30 -0.19 13.87 5.30
N ASN A 31 -1.18 14.59 5.84
CA ASN A 31 -1.96 15.61 5.14
C ASN A 31 -2.61 15.11 3.83
N LEU A 32 -3.14 13.88 3.87
CA LEU A 32 -3.80 13.20 2.75
C LEU A 32 -5.32 13.11 2.95
N ASN A 33 -6.03 12.88 1.86
CA ASN A 33 -7.43 12.45 1.95
C ASN A 33 -7.49 10.96 2.33
N LYS A 34 -8.34 10.61 3.29
CA LYS A 34 -8.62 9.23 3.70
C LYS A 34 -8.98 8.32 2.51
N SER A 35 -9.71 8.83 1.51
CA SER A 35 -10.09 8.04 0.33
C SER A 35 -8.88 7.63 -0.52
N ILE A 36 -7.84 8.47 -0.58
CA ILE A 36 -6.58 8.16 -1.26
C ILE A 36 -5.88 7.03 -0.51
N VAL A 37 -5.70 7.16 0.81
CA VAL A 37 -5.06 6.13 1.63
C VAL A 37 -5.77 4.79 1.50
N ALA A 38 -7.10 4.78 1.59
CA ALA A 38 -7.91 3.56 1.48
C ALA A 38 -7.85 2.92 0.08
N ARG A 39 -7.74 3.71 -0.99
CA ARG A 39 -7.59 3.20 -2.36
C ARG A 39 -6.21 2.59 -2.56
N GLU A 40 -5.17 3.33 -2.21
CA GLU A 40 -3.78 2.93 -2.47
C GLU A 40 -3.35 1.75 -1.60
N ILE A 41 -3.88 1.61 -0.37
CA ILE A 41 -3.59 0.43 0.46
C ILE A 41 -4.20 -0.85 -0.14
N ARG A 42 -5.39 -0.77 -0.75
CA ARG A 42 -6.00 -1.91 -1.43
C ARG A 42 -5.18 -2.32 -2.64
N LYS A 43 -4.74 -1.34 -3.43
CA LYS A 43 -3.85 -1.56 -4.57
C LYS A 43 -2.55 -2.25 -4.13
N ARG A 44 -1.86 -1.71 -3.11
CA ARG A 44 -0.63 -2.29 -2.53
C ARG A 44 -0.83 -3.74 -2.05
N LYS A 45 -1.96 -4.04 -1.40
CA LYS A 45 -2.26 -5.41 -0.93
C LYS A 45 -2.47 -6.39 -2.09
N ASN A 46 -3.14 -5.95 -3.16
CA ASN A 46 -3.33 -6.77 -4.36
C ASN A 46 -1.98 -7.04 -5.05
N GLU A 47 -1.14 -6.01 -5.21
CA GLU A 47 0.21 -6.14 -5.79
C GLU A 47 1.07 -7.12 -4.98
N LYS A 48 1.04 -7.03 -3.64
CA LYS A 48 1.74 -8.01 -2.77
C LYS A 48 1.22 -9.43 -2.97
N ALA A 49 -0.09 -9.61 -3.09
CA ALA A 49 -0.69 -10.93 -3.30
C ALA A 49 -0.26 -11.54 -4.65
N GLU A 50 -0.26 -10.76 -5.72
CA GLU A 50 0.22 -11.19 -7.05
C GLU A 50 1.70 -11.58 -7.01
N GLN A 51 2.55 -10.77 -6.36
CA GLN A 51 3.97 -11.07 -6.20
C GLN A 51 4.20 -12.39 -5.46
N HIS A 52 3.46 -12.66 -4.38
CA HIS A 52 3.57 -13.93 -3.65
C HIS A 52 3.15 -15.14 -4.49
N ILE A 53 2.10 -15.01 -5.31
CA ILE A 53 1.65 -16.08 -6.22
C ILE A 53 2.74 -16.37 -7.26
N ASP A 54 3.34 -15.33 -7.85
CA ASP A 54 4.38 -15.50 -8.86
C ASP A 54 5.67 -16.07 -8.27
N GLU A 55 6.05 -15.66 -7.06
CA GLU A 55 7.19 -16.25 -6.35
C GLU A 55 6.95 -17.75 -6.08
N TYR A 56 5.74 -18.12 -5.64
CA TYR A 56 5.36 -19.51 -5.42
C TYR A 56 5.43 -20.34 -6.70
N ARG A 57 4.91 -19.82 -7.83
CA ARG A 57 5.01 -20.47 -9.15
C ARG A 57 6.45 -20.70 -9.59
N ARG A 58 7.34 -19.72 -9.38
CA ARG A 58 8.77 -19.84 -9.71
C ARG A 58 9.45 -20.94 -8.90
N LYS A 59 9.15 -21.03 -7.59
CA LYS A 59 9.70 -22.11 -6.74
C LYS A 59 9.29 -23.50 -7.27
N LEU A 60 8.01 -23.68 -7.59
CA LEU A 60 7.51 -24.95 -8.15
C LEU A 60 8.15 -25.33 -9.51
N GLN A 61 8.58 -24.35 -10.30
CA GLN A 61 9.27 -24.61 -11.57
C GLN A 61 10.74 -24.98 -11.38
N ASN A 62 11.40 -24.42 -10.36
CA ASN A 62 12.81 -24.69 -10.07
C ASN A 62 13.01 -26.00 -9.30
N ASP A 63 11.98 -26.51 -8.62
CA ASP A 63 12.00 -27.78 -7.89
C ASP A 63 11.69 -29.01 -8.79
N ARG A 64 11.62 -28.82 -10.12
CA ARG A 64 11.36 -29.85 -11.15
C ARG A 64 12.60 -30.14 -11.98
#